data_AF-A0A377K8X6-F1
#
_entry.id   AF-A0A377K8X6-F1
#
_cell.length_a   1.000
_cell.length_b   1.000
_cell.length_c   1.000
_cell.angle_alpha   90.00
_cell.angle_beta   90.00
_cell.angle_gamma   90.00
#
_symmetry.space_group_name_H-M   'P 1'
#
loop_
_entity.id
_entity.type
_entity.pdbx_description
1 polymer ?
#
loop_
_entity_poly.entity_id
_entity_poly.type
_entity_poly.pdbx_seq_one_letter_code
_entity_poly.pdbx_strand_id
1 'polypeptide(L)'
;MRRQGENYLPKWPNEDEDAYKKRLSVATLLPVYEESIKQNIGRIFAEPTVLSEETPEKIREYAENIDMEGSRLDVWAQQFFSLAFQYGVAHALVDYPRTDMKEIRTKADENAAGGRPYVTMLNPRQVIGWKSKVEKGESCSH
;
A
#
# COMPACT_ATOMS: atom_id res chain seq x y z
N MET A 1 -16.85 15.06 -9.01
CA MET A 1 -18.12 15.79 -9.19
C MET A 1 -18.09 16.74 -10.38
N ARG A 2 -17.37 17.88 -10.35
CA ARG A 2 -17.39 18.89 -11.44
C ARG A 2 -17.03 18.36 -12.83
N ARG A 3 -15.98 17.55 -12.94
CA ARG A 3 -15.56 16.91 -14.21
C ARG A 3 -16.53 15.83 -14.71
N GLN A 4 -17.32 15.26 -13.81
CA GLN A 4 -18.19 14.11 -14.08
C GLN A 4 -19.68 14.52 -14.19
N GLY A 5 -20.00 15.81 -13.97
CA GLY A 5 -21.31 16.42 -14.23
C GLY A 5 -22.50 15.61 -13.74
N GLU A 6 -23.39 15.30 -14.69
CA GLU A 6 -24.67 14.62 -14.46
C GLU A 6 -24.56 13.24 -13.82
N ASN A 7 -23.40 12.57 -13.91
CA ASN A 7 -23.17 11.28 -13.24
C ASN A 7 -23.27 11.37 -11.71
N TYR A 8 -22.85 12.50 -11.13
CA TYR A 8 -22.87 12.72 -9.67
C TYR A 8 -23.80 13.86 -9.24
N LEU A 9 -24.27 14.67 -10.18
CA LEU A 9 -25.26 15.72 -9.95
C LEU A 9 -26.20 15.76 -11.16
N PRO A 10 -27.23 14.89 -11.21
CA PRO A 10 -28.18 14.88 -12.31
C PRO A 10 -28.89 16.22 -12.46
N LYS A 11 -29.07 16.65 -13.71
CA LYS A 11 -29.92 17.79 -14.04
C LYS A 11 -31.38 17.43 -13.80
N TRP A 12 -32.16 18.33 -13.20
CA TRP A 12 -33.59 18.05 -13.01
C TRP A 12 -34.40 18.28 -14.30
N PRO A 13 -35.56 17.59 -14.48
CA PRO A 13 -36.29 17.60 -15.74
C PRO A 13 -36.66 18.99 -16.30
N ASN A 14 -36.85 19.99 -15.43
CA ASN A 14 -37.19 21.37 -15.80
C ASN A 14 -36.15 22.39 -15.29
N GLU A 15 -34.90 21.98 -15.07
CA GLU A 15 -33.83 22.89 -14.63
C GLU A 15 -33.22 23.61 -15.83
N ASP A 16 -33.10 24.93 -15.76
CA ASP A 16 -32.34 25.71 -16.74
C ASP A 16 -30.85 25.35 -16.72
N GLU A 17 -30.19 25.44 -17.87
CA GLU A 17 -28.77 25.08 -17.97
C GLU A 17 -27.87 25.97 -17.12
N ASP A 18 -28.19 27.27 -17.03
CA ASP A 18 -27.45 28.21 -16.19
C ASP A 18 -27.67 27.96 -14.69
N ALA A 19 -28.87 27.52 -14.32
CA ALA A 19 -29.19 27.10 -12.96
C ALA A 19 -28.40 25.82 -12.58
N TYR A 20 -28.35 24.86 -13.51
CA TYR A 20 -27.55 23.64 -13.35
C TYR A 20 -26.05 23.94 -13.17
N LYS A 21 -25.48 24.81 -14.01
CA LYS A 21 -24.05 25.21 -13.92
C LYS A 21 -23.74 25.91 -12.59
N LYS A 22 -24.63 26.77 -12.08
CA LYS A 22 -24.50 27.38 -10.75
C LYS A 22 -24.56 26.33 -9.65
N ARG A 23 -25.47 25.36 -9.73
CA ARG A 23 -25.57 24.26 -8.76
C ARG A 23 -24.32 23.39 -8.76
N LEU A 24 -23.80 23.06 -9.94
CA LEU A 24 -22.56 22.30 -10.10
C LEU A 24 -21.33 23.05 -9.55
N SER A 25 -21.30 24.39 -9.64
CA SER A 25 -20.18 25.18 -9.12
C SER A 25 -20.16 25.23 -7.59
N VAL A 26 -21.33 25.37 -6.96
CA VAL A 26 -21.48 25.42 -5.49
C VAL A 26 -21.62 24.06 -4.82
N ALA A 27 -21.91 23.00 -5.57
CA ALA A 27 -22.04 21.66 -5.01
C ALA A 27 -20.73 21.21 -4.36
N THR A 28 -20.81 20.95 -3.06
CA THR A 28 -19.70 20.42 -2.26
C THR A 28 -19.81 18.90 -2.20
N LEU A 29 -18.83 18.20 -2.76
CA LEU A 29 -18.67 16.78 -2.52
C LEU A 29 -18.04 16.62 -1.13
N LEU A 30 -18.83 16.17 -0.15
CA LEU A 30 -18.30 15.89 1.18
C LEU A 30 -17.34 14.69 1.10
N PRO A 31 -16.10 14.81 1.62
CA PRO A 31 -15.09 13.75 1.53
C PRO A 31 -15.31 12.63 2.57
N VAL A 32 -16.57 12.30 2.90
CA VAL A 32 -16.94 11.36 3.97
C VAL A 32 -16.27 9.99 3.79
N TYR A 33 -16.12 9.54 2.55
CA TYR A 33 -15.45 8.27 2.25
C TYR A 33 -13.97 8.30 2.67
N GLU A 34 -13.22 9.30 2.21
CA GLU A 34 -11.79 9.43 2.53
C GLU A 34 -11.60 9.65 4.04
N GLU A 35 -12.47 10.45 4.66
CA GLU A 35 -12.44 10.70 6.09
C GLU A 35 -12.73 9.41 6.89
N SER A 36 -13.73 8.63 6.49
CA SER A 36 -14.06 7.36 7.14
C SER A 36 -12.89 6.37 7.08
N ILE A 37 -12.22 6.28 5.93
CA ILE A 37 -11.03 5.43 5.78
C ILE A 37 -9.93 5.87 6.72
N LYS A 38 -9.58 7.17 6.72
CA LYS A 38 -8.53 7.72 7.60
C LYS A 38 -8.86 7.51 9.07
N GLN A 39 -10.11 7.72 9.48
CA GLN A 39 -10.55 7.51 10.85
C GLN A 39 -10.44 6.03 11.27
N ASN A 40 -10.83 5.08 10.42
CA ASN A 40 -10.73 3.66 10.73
C ASN A 40 -9.28 3.19 10.82
N ILE A 41 -8.43 3.61 9.88
CA ILE A 41 -6.99 3.31 9.91
C ILE A 41 -6.34 3.88 11.17
N GLY A 42 -6.66 5.13 11.51
CA GLY A 42 -6.15 5.77 12.72
C GLY A 42 -6.57 5.06 14.01
N ARG A 43 -7.74 4.42 14.03
CA ARG A 43 -8.19 3.59 15.17
C ARG A 43 -7.45 2.25 15.23
N ILE A 44 -7.25 1.58 14.09
CA ILE A 44 -6.59 0.27 14.03
C ILE A 44 -5.10 0.38 14.39
N PHE A 45 -4.43 1.43 13.93
CA PHE A 45 -3.03 1.71 14.23
C PHE A 45 -2.87 2.78 15.33
N ALA A 46 -3.86 2.92 16.21
CA ALA A 46 -3.77 3.84 17.36
C ALA A 46 -2.63 3.43 18.30
N GLU A 47 -2.41 2.12 18.43
CA GLU A 47 -1.27 1.55 19.13
C GLU A 47 -0.19 1.20 18.10
N PRO A 48 1.09 1.52 18.40
CA PRO A 48 2.19 1.18 17.51
C PRO A 48 2.32 -0.33 17.38
N THR A 49 2.67 -0.80 16.18
CA THR A 49 2.96 -2.22 15.96
C THR A 49 4.21 -2.61 16.74
N VAL A 50 4.06 -3.56 17.66
CA VAL A 50 5.15 -4.08 18.49
C VAL A 50 5.59 -5.44 17.95
N LEU A 51 6.88 -5.61 17.72
CA LEU A 51 7.47 -6.89 17.40
C LEU A 51 7.62 -7.72 18.67
N SER A 52 7.33 -9.03 18.58
CA SER A 52 7.55 -9.97 19.69
C SER A 52 9.02 -9.96 20.11
N GLU A 53 9.30 -10.21 21.39
CA GLU A 53 10.66 -10.40 21.92
C GLU A 53 11.37 -11.57 21.22
N GLU A 54 10.62 -12.57 20.78
CA GLU A 54 11.13 -13.74 20.04
C GLU A 54 11.53 -13.43 18.59
N THR A 55 11.22 -12.23 18.09
CA THR A 55 11.57 -11.82 16.73
C THR A 55 13.11 -11.87 16.56
N PRO A 56 13.65 -12.45 15.47
CA PRO A 56 15.09 -12.43 15.25
C PRO A 56 15.63 -11.00 15.17
N GLU A 57 16.81 -10.76 15.73
CA GLU A 57 17.41 -9.42 15.79
C GLU A 57 17.55 -8.77 14.42
N LYS A 58 17.91 -9.57 13.42
CA LYS A 58 18.02 -9.13 12.03
C LYS A 58 16.71 -8.59 11.45
N ILE A 59 15.57 -9.14 11.87
CA ILE A 59 14.24 -8.66 11.46
C ILE A 59 13.87 -7.37 12.19
N ARG A 60 14.28 -7.23 13.46
CA ARG A 60 14.13 -5.96 14.19
C ARG A 60 14.91 -4.83 13.52
N GLU A 61 16.14 -5.08 13.11
CA GLU A 61 16.96 -4.13 12.34
C GLU A 61 16.27 -3.76 11.01
N TYR A 62 15.69 -4.73 10.31
CA TYR A 62 14.97 -4.47 9.07
C TYR A 62 13.69 -3.68 9.31
N ALA A 63 13.02 -3.85 10.45
CA ALA A 63 11.80 -3.13 10.76
C ALA A 63 12.01 -1.61 10.94
N GLU A 64 13.23 -1.15 11.21
CA GLU A 64 13.55 0.29 11.23
C GLU A 64 13.52 0.91 9.82
N ASN A 65 13.75 0.11 8.78
CA ASN A 65 13.70 0.52 7.39
C ASN A 65 13.38 -0.70 6.50
N ILE A 66 12.09 -1.03 6.38
CA ILE A 66 11.64 -2.32 5.81
C ILE A 66 11.67 -2.34 4.28
N ASP A 67 11.54 -1.17 3.66
CA ASP A 67 11.48 -0.99 2.21
C ASP A 67 12.80 -0.53 1.58
N MET A 68 13.83 -0.30 2.39
CA MET A 68 15.10 0.33 1.99
C MET A 68 14.96 1.78 1.49
N GLU A 69 13.79 2.39 1.56
CA GLU A 69 13.53 3.80 1.24
C GLU A 69 13.43 4.69 2.48
N GLY A 70 13.53 4.09 3.67
CA GLY A 70 13.50 4.77 4.97
C GLY A 70 12.18 4.61 5.72
N SER A 71 11.25 3.78 5.24
CA SER A 71 9.99 3.55 5.95
C SER A 71 10.19 2.52 7.04
N ARG A 72 9.84 2.89 8.27
CA ARG A 72 9.70 1.93 9.36
C ARG A 72 8.54 0.97 9.08
N LEU A 73 8.58 -0.22 9.66
CA LEU A 73 7.58 -1.27 9.48
C LEU A 73 6.17 -0.82 9.83
N ASP A 74 5.99 -0.02 10.89
CA ASP A 74 4.69 0.46 11.33
C ASP A 74 4.06 1.45 10.33
N VAL A 75 4.86 2.37 9.80
CA VAL A 75 4.45 3.32 8.76
C VAL A 75 4.08 2.57 7.49
N TRP A 76 4.92 1.62 7.10
CA TRP A 76 4.69 0.77 5.94
C TRP A 76 3.41 -0.07 6.09
N ALA A 77 3.20 -0.69 7.26
CA ALA A 77 2.02 -1.50 7.55
C ALA A 77 0.73 -0.68 7.50
N GLN A 78 0.76 0.57 7.99
CA GLN A 78 -0.38 1.48 7.91
C GLN A 78 -0.74 1.83 6.45
N GLN A 79 0.27 2.08 5.61
CA GLN A 79 0.07 2.33 4.17
C GLN A 79 -0.45 1.09 3.45
N PHE A 80 0.13 -0.08 3.74
CA PHE A 80 -0.28 -1.36 3.18
C PHE A 80 -1.74 -1.69 3.53
N PHE A 81 -2.12 -1.52 4.81
CA PHE A 81 -3.48 -1.73 5.26
C PHE A 81 -4.45 -0.71 4.64
N SER A 82 -4.05 0.56 4.50
CA SER A 82 -4.85 1.58 3.82
C SER A 82 -5.20 1.18 2.38
N LEU A 83 -4.23 0.60 1.66
CA LEU A 83 -4.43 0.11 0.31
C LEU A 83 -5.39 -1.10 0.29
N ALA A 84 -5.21 -2.05 1.20
CA ALA A 84 -6.09 -3.20 1.34
C ALA A 84 -7.52 -2.79 1.70
N PHE A 85 -7.70 -1.82 2.60
CA PHE A 85 -9.01 -1.34 3.02
C PHE A 85 -9.76 -0.63 1.88
N GLN A 86 -9.05 0.06 0.98
CA GLN A 86 -9.64 0.74 -0.17
C GLN A 86 -10.02 -0.20 -1.32
N TYR A 87 -9.20 -1.23 -1.58
CA TYR A 87 -9.35 -2.09 -2.77
C TYR A 87 -9.78 -3.52 -2.46
N GLY A 88 -9.89 -3.88 -1.17
CA GLY A 88 -10.19 -5.23 -0.68
C GLY A 88 -8.97 -6.18 -0.66
N VAL A 89 -7.88 -5.80 -1.33
CA VAL A 89 -6.63 -6.59 -1.40
C VAL A 89 -5.44 -5.65 -1.53
N ALA A 90 -4.29 -6.05 -1.02
CA ALA A 90 -2.99 -5.41 -1.24
C ALA A 90 -1.91 -6.50 -1.39
N HIS A 91 -0.85 -6.21 -2.15
CA HIS A 91 0.23 -7.15 -2.39
C HIS A 91 1.56 -6.56 -1.93
N ALA A 92 2.32 -7.36 -1.20
CA ALA A 92 3.66 -7.05 -0.74
C ALA A 92 4.63 -7.96 -1.49
N LEU A 93 5.56 -7.36 -2.23
CA LEU A 93 6.62 -8.10 -2.92
C LEU A 93 7.89 -7.97 -2.08
N VAL A 94 8.45 -9.11 -1.69
CA VAL A 94 9.78 -9.16 -1.05
C VAL A 94 10.81 -9.39 -2.15
N ASP A 95 11.68 -8.42 -2.36
CA ASP A 95 12.74 -8.47 -3.36
C ASP A 95 14.12 -8.44 -2.70
N TYR A 96 15.15 -8.76 -3.47
CA TYR A 96 16.54 -8.77 -3.04
C TYR A 96 17.41 -8.02 -4.05
N PRO A 97 18.22 -7.05 -3.61
CA PRO A 97 19.03 -6.26 -4.52
C PRO A 97 19.99 -7.16 -5.29
N ARG A 98 19.97 -7.04 -6.63
CA ARG A 98 20.87 -7.82 -7.50
C ARG A 98 22.31 -7.48 -7.15
N THR A 99 23.07 -8.48 -6.72
CA THR A 99 24.49 -8.32 -6.45
C THR A 99 25.32 -9.09 -7.45
N ASP A 100 26.39 -8.48 -7.93
CA ASP A 100 27.28 -9.10 -8.91
C ASP A 100 27.99 -10.29 -8.28
N MET A 101 27.66 -11.50 -8.74
CA MET A 101 28.24 -12.76 -8.25
C MET A 101 29.77 -12.85 -8.45
N LYS A 102 30.38 -11.92 -9.18
CA LYS A 102 31.84 -11.83 -9.33
C LYS A 102 32.51 -11.18 -8.12
N GLU A 103 31.84 -10.25 -7.45
CA GLU A 103 32.36 -9.52 -6.28
C GLU A 103 31.93 -10.16 -4.97
N ILE A 104 30.78 -10.85 -4.94
CA ILE A 104 30.23 -11.44 -3.71
C ILE A 104 30.43 -12.95 -3.71
N ARG A 105 31.41 -13.42 -2.91
CA ARG A 105 31.72 -14.85 -2.77
C ARG A 105 31.30 -15.41 -1.41
N THR A 106 31.09 -14.55 -0.41
CA THR A 106 30.73 -14.95 0.95
C THR A 106 29.56 -14.13 1.51
N LYS A 107 28.88 -14.67 2.54
CA LYS A 107 27.83 -13.95 3.29
C LYS A 107 28.32 -12.63 3.92
N ALA A 108 29.64 -12.52 4.16
CA ALA A 108 30.25 -11.31 4.69
C ALA A 108 30.35 -10.22 3.60
N ASP A 109 30.74 -10.58 2.38
CA ASP A 109 30.77 -9.68 1.24
C ASP A 109 29.36 -9.19 0.88
N GLU A 110 28.36 -10.07 1.02
CA GLU A 110 26.94 -9.78 0.80
C GLU A 110 26.39 -8.75 1.78
N ASN A 111 26.66 -8.92 3.08
CA ASN A 111 26.31 -7.92 4.09
C ASN A 111 27.10 -6.61 3.88
N ALA A 112 28.37 -6.67 3.47
CA ALA A 112 29.20 -5.49 3.22
C ALA A 112 28.72 -4.68 2.00
N ALA A 113 28.13 -5.34 1.01
CA ALA A 113 27.46 -4.70 -0.12
C ALA A 113 26.04 -4.19 0.20
N GLY A 114 25.57 -4.38 1.44
CA GLY A 114 24.23 -3.98 1.86
C GLY A 114 23.11 -4.88 1.31
N GLY A 115 23.46 -6.11 0.90
CA GLY A 115 22.51 -7.11 0.43
C GLY A 115 21.54 -7.50 1.55
N ARG A 116 20.28 -7.09 1.43
CA ARG A 116 19.20 -7.53 2.30
C ARG A 116 17.86 -7.56 1.58
N PRO A 117 16.94 -8.44 1.99
CA PRO A 117 15.59 -8.40 1.47
C PRO A 117 14.91 -7.09 1.90
N TYR A 118 14.08 -6.55 1.00
CA TYR A 118 13.24 -5.39 1.26
C TYR A 118 11.85 -5.64 0.70
N VAL A 119 10.86 -4.94 1.25
CA VAL A 119 9.47 -5.06 0.81
C VAL A 119 9.06 -3.85 -0.01
N THR A 120 8.39 -4.10 -1.13
CA THR A 120 7.73 -3.05 -1.91
C THR A 120 6.24 -3.33 -2.03
N MET A 121 5.42 -2.28 -2.01
CA MET A 121 3.98 -2.38 -2.16
C MET A 121 3.62 -2.35 -3.64
N LEU A 122 2.83 -3.32 -4.08
CA LEU A 122 2.28 -3.33 -5.43
C LEU A 122 0.83 -2.84 -5.41
N ASN A 123 0.50 -1.92 -6.32
CA ASN A 123 -0.88 -1.49 -6.48
C ASN A 123 -1.71 -2.67 -6.97
N PRO A 124 -2.85 -3.01 -6.33
CA PRO A 124 -3.74 -4.09 -6.76
C PRO A 124 -4.11 -4.04 -8.23
N ARG A 125 -4.18 -2.84 -8.82
CA ARG A 125 -4.54 -2.63 -10.23
C ARG A 125 -3.40 -2.97 -11.21
N GLN A 126 -2.17 -3.13 -10.71
CA GLN A 126 -0.99 -3.48 -11.51
C GLN A 126 -0.75 -4.99 -11.57
N VAL A 127 -1.46 -5.78 -10.75
CA VAL A 127 -1.34 -7.24 -10.72
C VAL A 127 -2.41 -7.86 -11.62
N ILE A 128 -1.99 -8.54 -12.69
CA ILE A 128 -2.89 -9.23 -13.62
C ILE A 128 -2.66 -10.74 -13.51
N GLY A 129 -3.66 -11.46 -13.00
CA GLY A 129 -3.67 -12.93 -13.01
C GLY A 129 -2.58 -13.55 -12.14
N TRP A 130 -2.73 -13.48 -10.81
CA TRP A 130 -1.95 -14.28 -9.87
C TRP A 130 -2.22 -15.78 -10.12
N LYS A 131 -1.15 -16.57 -10.25
CA LYS A 131 -1.21 -18.03 -10.23
C LYS A 131 -0.31 -18.51 -9.09
N SER A 132 -0.89 -19.06 -8.03
CA SER A 132 -0.11 -19.74 -7.01
C SER A 132 0.17 -21.18 -7.45
N LYS A 133 1.42 -21.61 -7.25
CA LYS A 133 1.78 -23.03 -7.28
C LYS A 133 2.17 -23.43 -5.87
N VAL A 134 1.54 -24.49 -5.37
CA VAL A 134 1.93 -25.09 -4.09
C VAL A 134 3.05 -26.07 -4.39
N GLU A 135 4.25 -25.82 -3.90
CA GLU A 135 5.33 -26.82 -3.89
C GLU A 135 5.60 -27.21 -2.44
N LYS A 136 5.51 -28.52 -2.14
CA LYS A 136 5.76 -29.12 -0.81
C LYS A 136 4.89 -28.58 0.34
N GLY A 137 3.71 -28.03 0.05
CA GLY A 137 2.75 -27.58 1.06
C GLY A 137 2.91 -26.12 1.51
N GLU A 138 3.86 -25.38 0.92
CA GLU A 138 4.03 -23.95 1.14
C GLU A 138 3.71 -23.18 -0.16
N SER A 139 2.93 -22.11 -0.05
CA SER A 139 2.50 -21.32 -1.20
C SER A 139 3.59 -20.30 -1.55
N CYS A 140 4.35 -20.55 -2.62
CA CYS A 140 5.22 -19.53 -3.22
C CYS A 140 4.45 -18.73 -4.28
N SER A 141 4.37 -17.43 -4.04
CA SER A 141 3.98 -16.40 -5.01
C SER A 141 5.07 -16.24 -6.07
N HIS A 142 4.71 -16.17 -7.35
CA HIS A 142 5.58 -15.65 -8.42
C HIS A 142 4.87 -14.50 -9.12
#